data_AF-A0A3L6TGG1-F1
#
_entry.id   AF-A0A3L6TGG1-F1
#
_cell.length_a   1.000
_cell.length_b   1.000
_cell.length_c   1.000
_cell.angle_alpha   90.00
_cell.angle_beta   90.00
_cell.angle_gamma   90.00
#
_symmetry.space_group_name_H-M   'P 1'
#
loop_
_entity.id
_entity.type
_entity.pdbx_description
1 polymer ?
#
loop_
_entity_poly.entity_id
_entity_poly.type
_entity_poly.pdbx_seq_one_letter_code
_entity_poly.pdbx_strand_id
1 'polypeptide(L)'
;MYYVGSTSESVGQNVAHLRRAMAFGGGGYAVSFPATAALAGIMDGCLDRYNELYLYGSDHRVQACLAELGVPLTREPGFHQAPRRRCCKVQSSKEEDSLVVEIYECKPKEPALKLWR
;
A
#
# COMPACT_ATOMS: atom_id res chain seq x y z
N MET A 1 0.17 -10.91 -8.16
CA MET A 1 -0.24 -9.50 -7.91
C MET A 1 0.14 -9.17 -6.49
N TYR A 2 0.74 -8.01 -6.22
CA TYR A 2 1.28 -7.68 -4.90
C TYR A 2 0.79 -6.34 -4.39
N TYR A 3 0.53 -6.29 -3.08
CA TYR A 3 0.27 -5.11 -2.30
C TYR A 3 1.09 -5.20 -1.01
N VAL A 4 2.05 -4.31 -0.83
CA VAL A 4 3.06 -4.39 0.23
C VAL A 4 3.09 -3.08 1.01
N GLY A 5 3.07 -3.14 2.34
CA GLY A 5 3.14 -1.94 3.19
C GLY A 5 3.20 -2.31 4.67
N SER A 6 3.01 -1.35 5.57
CA SER A 6 3.08 -1.60 7.02
C SER A 6 1.89 -1.03 7.77
N THR A 7 1.71 -1.51 9.00
CA THR A 7 0.81 -0.91 9.99
C THR A 7 1.31 0.46 10.43
N SER A 8 0.45 1.22 11.09
CA SER A 8 0.83 2.53 11.63
C SER A 8 1.86 2.37 12.76
N GLU A 9 2.75 3.35 12.90
CA GLU A 9 3.66 3.51 14.04
C GLU A 9 2.95 4.17 15.23
N SER A 10 1.78 4.77 15.03
CA SER A 10 0.88 5.18 16.10
C SER A 10 0.05 4.00 16.61
N VAL A 11 0.23 3.67 17.89
CA VAL A 11 -0.56 2.64 18.58
C VAL A 11 -2.05 2.98 18.54
N GLY A 12 -2.42 4.25 18.73
CA GLY A 12 -3.83 4.67 18.73
C GLY A 12 -4.52 4.43 17.38
N GLN A 13 -3.82 4.67 16.27
CA GLN A 13 -4.32 4.38 14.92
C GLN A 13 -4.45 2.87 14.67
N ASN A 14 -3.46 2.08 15.12
CA ASN A 14 -3.57 0.63 15.05
C ASN A 14 -4.76 0.12 15.87
N VAL A 15 -4.98 0.64 17.08
CA VAL A 15 -6.09 0.28 17.98
C VAL A 15 -7.45 0.65 17.37
N ALA A 16 -7.59 1.88 16.86
CA ALA A 16 -8.82 2.35 16.23
C ALA A 16 -9.18 1.58 14.94
N HIS A 17 -8.17 0.98 14.29
CA HIS A 17 -8.30 0.29 13.01
C HIS A 17 -7.88 -1.19 13.08
N LEU A 18 -7.90 -1.82 14.27
CA LEU A 18 -7.41 -3.20 14.51
C LEU A 18 -7.98 -4.25 13.56
N ARG A 19 -9.24 -4.08 13.14
CA ARG A 19 -9.93 -5.04 12.25
C ARG A 19 -9.61 -4.85 10.77
N ARG A 20 -8.81 -3.84 10.43
CA ARG A 20 -8.60 -3.36 9.06
C ARG A 20 -7.10 -3.42 8.80
N ALA A 21 -6.66 -4.59 8.34
CA ALA A 21 -5.25 -4.86 8.04
C ALA A 21 -4.80 -4.13 6.77
N MET A 22 -4.81 -2.79 6.80
CA MET A 22 -4.45 -1.88 5.71
C MET A 22 -3.02 -1.36 5.83
N ALA A 23 -2.40 -1.03 4.70
CA ALA A 23 -1.15 -0.29 4.71
C ALA A 23 -1.45 1.19 4.96
N PHE A 24 -0.76 1.79 5.93
CA PHE A 24 -0.93 3.21 6.25
C PHE A 24 -0.12 4.08 5.30
N GLY A 25 -0.80 4.92 4.52
CA GLY A 25 -0.24 5.81 3.50
C GLY A 25 0.74 6.83 4.06
N GLY A 26 0.64 7.17 5.35
CA GLY A 26 1.64 8.01 6.03
C GLY A 26 3.07 7.44 6.01
N GLY A 27 3.24 6.13 5.83
CA GLY A 27 4.53 5.47 5.64
C GLY A 27 4.77 4.96 4.21
N GLY A 28 3.77 5.14 3.34
CA GLY A 28 3.77 4.61 1.98
C GLY A 28 3.44 3.11 1.90
N TYR A 29 3.12 2.68 0.68
CA TYR A 29 2.94 1.28 0.30
C TYR A 29 3.27 1.11 -1.18
N ALA A 30 3.52 -0.12 -1.60
CA ALA A 30 3.80 -0.51 -2.97
C ALA A 30 2.73 -1.44 -3.52
N VAL A 31 2.34 -1.23 -4.77
CA VAL A 31 1.39 -2.09 -5.50
C VAL A 31 2.03 -2.49 -6.82
N SER A 32 2.00 -3.79 -7.15
CA SER A 32 2.54 -4.27 -8.44
C SER A 32 1.74 -3.70 -9.61
N PHE A 33 2.39 -3.44 -10.74
CA PHE A 33 1.73 -2.92 -11.95
C PHE A 33 0.43 -3.65 -12.35
N PRO A 34 0.36 -4.99 -12.45
CA PRO A 34 -0.89 -5.67 -12.81
C PRO A 34 -2.01 -5.47 -11.78
N ALA A 35 -1.66 -5.36 -10.49
CA ALA A 35 -2.63 -5.03 -9.45
C ALA A 35 -3.11 -3.58 -9.55
N THR A 36 -2.22 -2.63 -9.84
CA THR A 36 -2.58 -1.24 -10.07
C THR A 36 -3.46 -1.06 -11.31
N ALA A 37 -3.18 -1.78 -12.39
CA ALA A 37 -3.99 -1.76 -13.61
C ALA A 37 -5.40 -2.32 -13.36
N ALA A 38 -5.50 -3.46 -12.66
CA ALA A 38 -6.78 -4.02 -12.27
C ALA A 38 -7.56 -3.09 -11.32
N LEU A 39 -6.86 -2.51 -10.33
CA LEU A 39 -7.43 -1.54 -9.40
C LEU A 39 -7.98 -0.31 -10.13
N ALA A 40 -7.21 0.27 -11.07
CA ALA A 40 -7.65 1.42 -11.84
C ALA A 40 -8.94 1.14 -12.65
N GLY A 41 -9.13 -0.09 -13.12
CA GLY A 41 -10.34 -0.48 -13.84
C GLY A 41 -11.59 -0.61 -12.97
N ILE A 42 -11.44 -0.84 -11.66
CA ILE A 42 -12.57 -1.02 -10.73
C ILE A 42 -12.71 0.13 -9.71
N MET A 43 -11.73 1.04 -9.65
CA MET A 43 -11.57 2.01 -8.56
C MET A 43 -12.84 2.82 -8.33
N ASP A 44 -13.41 3.42 -9.39
CA ASP A 44 -14.57 4.30 -9.26
C ASP A 44 -15.79 3.55 -8.71
N GLY A 45 -16.12 2.39 -9.29
CA GLY A 45 -17.24 1.57 -8.81
C GLY A 45 -17.00 1.01 -7.41
N CYS A 46 -15.75 0.69 -7.06
CA CYS A 46 -15.38 0.30 -5.71
C CYS A 46 -15.59 1.45 -4.71
N LEU A 47 -15.13 2.66 -5.05
CA LEU A 47 -15.30 3.84 -4.23
C LEU A 47 -16.76 4.18 -4.01
N ASP A 48 -17.62 4.02 -5.03
CA ASP A 48 -19.06 4.22 -4.91
C ASP A 48 -19.69 3.23 -3.92
N ARG A 49 -19.34 1.94 -3.99
CA ARG A 49 -19.80 0.92 -3.03
C ARG A 49 -19.40 1.23 -1.59
N TYR A 50 -18.19 1.76 -1.41
CA TYR A 50 -17.64 2.04 -0.09
C TYR A 50 -17.84 3.48 0.39
N ASN A 51 -18.54 4.31 -0.39
CA ASN A 51 -18.82 5.69 -0.02
C ASN A 51 -19.71 5.76 1.24
N GLU A 52 -20.62 4.81 1.40
CA GLU A 52 -21.58 4.75 2.51
C GLU A 52 -21.04 3.99 3.74
N LEU A 53 -19.95 3.22 3.59
CA LEU A 53 -19.51 2.24 4.60
C LEU A 53 -18.67 2.82 5.76
N TYR A 54 -18.60 4.15 5.91
CA TYR A 54 -17.74 4.83 6.88
C TYR A 54 -16.29 4.31 6.88
N LEU A 55 -15.74 4.01 5.69
CA LEU A 55 -14.33 3.65 5.58
C LEU A 55 -13.47 4.89 5.95
N TYR A 56 -12.77 4.80 7.08
CA TYR A 56 -11.88 5.85 7.55
C TYR A 56 -10.63 5.95 6.66
N GLY A 57 -10.52 7.03 5.89
CA GLY A 57 -9.31 7.39 5.14
C GLY A 57 -9.15 6.74 3.76
N SER A 58 -8.32 7.37 2.92
CA SER A 58 -7.99 6.92 1.56
C SER A 58 -7.39 5.52 1.53
N ASP A 59 -6.53 5.23 2.50
CA ASP A 59 -5.79 3.97 2.58
C ASP A 59 -6.73 2.78 2.80
N HIS A 60 -7.82 3.00 3.54
CA HIS A 60 -8.80 1.95 3.83
C HIS A 60 -9.64 1.62 2.60
N ARG A 61 -9.93 2.63 1.78
CA ARG A 61 -10.61 2.45 0.49
C ARG A 61 -9.74 1.64 -0.48
N VAL A 62 -8.45 1.96 -0.57
CA VAL A 62 -7.50 1.21 -1.39
C VAL A 62 -7.38 -0.25 -0.91
N GLN A 63 -7.27 -0.47 0.40
CA GLN A 63 -7.29 -1.83 0.97
C GLN A 63 -8.57 -2.60 0.61
N ALA A 64 -9.73 -1.95 0.67
CA ALA A 64 -11.01 -2.60 0.36
C ALA A 64 -11.09 -3.00 -1.12
N CYS A 65 -10.72 -2.10 -2.04
CA CYS A 65 -10.72 -2.40 -3.47
C CYS A 65 -9.70 -3.49 -3.85
N LEU A 66 -8.51 -3.47 -3.23
CA LEU A 66 -7.53 -4.54 -3.44
C LEU A 66 -8.00 -5.89 -2.88
N ALA A 67 -8.75 -5.88 -1.78
CA ALA A 67 -9.34 -7.10 -1.23
C ALA A 67 -10.44 -7.66 -2.14
N GLU A 68 -11.26 -6.83 -2.80
CA GLU A 68 -12.23 -7.27 -3.81
C GLU A 68 -11.54 -7.94 -5.03
N LEU A 69 -10.34 -7.48 -5.38
CA LEU A 69 -9.48 -8.11 -6.40
C LEU A 69 -8.74 -9.35 -5.91
N GLY A 70 -8.91 -9.74 -4.65
CA GLY A 70 -8.21 -10.87 -4.04
C GLY A 70 -6.71 -10.63 -3.81
N VAL A 71 -6.25 -9.38 -3.74
CA VAL A 71 -4.86 -9.02 -3.47
C VAL A 71 -4.70 -8.69 -1.97
N PRO A 72 -4.19 -9.62 -1.14
CA PRO A 72 -4.00 -9.38 0.28
C PRO A 72 -2.83 -8.41 0.55
N LEU A 73 -2.85 -7.75 1.70
CA LEU A 73 -1.72 -6.96 2.17
C LEU A 73 -0.60 -7.88 2.66
N THR A 74 0.56 -7.77 2.02
CA THR A 74 1.83 -8.27 2.55
C THR A 74 2.44 -7.21 3.46
N ARG A 75 2.63 -7.55 4.74
CA ARG A 75 3.20 -6.62 5.71
C ARG A 75 4.71 -6.65 5.67
N GLU A 76 5.33 -5.48 5.47
CA GLU A 76 6.76 -5.32 5.57
C GLU A 76 7.17 -4.18 6.50
N PRO A 77 7.96 -4.46 7.56
CA PRO A 77 8.28 -3.49 8.60
C PRO A 77 9.19 -2.35 8.13
N GLY A 78 9.71 -2.43 6.89
CA GLY A 78 10.56 -1.39 6.33
C GLY A 78 9.83 -0.09 5.96
N PHE A 79 8.49 -0.10 5.85
CA PHE A 79 7.69 1.10 5.62
C PHE A 79 7.41 1.82 6.95
N HIS A 80 7.98 3.02 7.12
CA HIS A 80 7.83 3.83 8.34
C HIS A 80 7.17 5.17 8.02
N GLN A 81 6.38 5.68 8.96
CA GLN A 81 5.72 6.97 8.85
C GLN A 81 6.70 8.11 9.16
N ALA A 82 6.29 9.35 8.85
CA ALA A 82 7.07 10.56 9.09
C ALA A 82 7.58 10.61 10.56
N PRO A 83 8.80 11.14 10.80
CA PRO A 83 9.60 12.00 9.92
C PRO A 83 10.52 11.26 8.93
N ARG A 84 10.52 9.93 8.93
CA ARG A 84 11.42 9.13 8.09
C ARG A 84 10.85 8.99 6.68
N ARG A 85 11.31 9.81 5.73
CA ARG A 85 10.99 9.62 4.31
C ARG A 85 11.76 8.42 3.77
N ARG A 86 11.12 7.25 3.74
CA ARG A 86 11.65 6.07 3.04
C ARG A 86 11.04 5.93 1.65
N CYS A 87 11.88 5.54 0.71
CA CYS A 87 11.54 5.25 -0.67
C CYS A 87 11.70 3.75 -0.89
N CYS A 88 10.94 3.20 -1.83
CA CYS A 88 11.07 1.79 -2.20
C CYS A 88 11.40 1.64 -3.68
N LYS A 89 12.13 0.57 -3.99
CA LYS A 89 12.42 0.12 -5.35
C LYS A 89 12.11 -1.37 -5.42
N VAL A 90 11.19 -1.73 -6.30
CA VAL A 90 10.93 -3.13 -6.63
C VAL A 90 11.97 -3.59 -7.66
N GLN A 91 12.59 -4.73 -7.42
CA GLN A 91 13.55 -5.38 -8.30
C GLN A 91 13.03 -6.77 -8.67
N SER A 92 13.43 -7.26 -9.85
CA SER A 92 13.16 -8.62 -10.30
C SER A 92 13.87 -9.63 -9.40
N SER A 93 13.13 -10.61 -8.90
CA SER A 93 13.72 -11.74 -8.17
C SER A 93 14.28 -12.79 -9.11
N LYS A 94 15.21 -13.61 -8.59
CA LYS A 94 15.71 -14.82 -9.26
C LYS A 94 14.81 -16.03 -9.01
N GLU A 95 13.93 -15.95 -8.02
CA GLU A 95 12.96 -16.98 -7.67
C GLU A 95 11.61 -16.70 -8.36
N GLU A 96 10.90 -17.78 -8.69
CA GLU A 96 9.59 -17.72 -9.31
C GLU A 96 8.54 -17.26 -8.28
N ASP A 97 7.67 -16.32 -8.69
CA ASP A 97 6.64 -15.70 -7.84
C ASP A 97 7.15 -14.94 -6.60
N SER A 98 8.39 -14.44 -6.64
CA SER A 98 8.90 -13.49 -5.64
C SER A 98 9.31 -12.15 -6.23
N LEU A 99 9.21 -11.10 -5.42
CA LEU A 99 9.65 -9.74 -5.74
C LEU A 99 10.61 -9.28 -4.67
N VAL A 100 11.70 -8.62 -5.07
CA VAL A 100 12.62 -8.01 -4.12
C VAL A 100 12.24 -6.55 -3.96
N VAL A 101 11.80 -6.17 -2.76
CA VAL A 101 11.49 -4.76 -2.44
C VAL A 101 12.66 -4.20 -1.62
N GLU A 102 13.43 -3.32 -2.23
CA GLU A 102 14.49 -2.58 -1.56
C GLU A 102 13.91 -1.30 -0.97
N ILE A 103 14.05 -1.13 0.34
CA ILE A 103 13.59 0.07 1.06
C ILE A 103 14.82 0.85 1.54
N TYR A 104 14.88 2.14 1.20
CA TYR A 104 16.01 3.02 1.46
C TYR A 104 15.56 4.42 1.84
N GLU A 105 16.46 5.26 2.37
CA GLU A 105 16.15 6.66 2.67
C GLU A 105 16.04 7.48 1.38
N CYS A 106 14.92 8.20 1.21
CA CYS A 106 14.71 9.02 0.03
C CYS A 106 15.77 10.11 -0.11
N LYS A 107 16.31 10.29 -1.32
CA LYS A 107 17.19 11.44 -1.60
C LYS A 107 16.40 12.76 -1.57
N PRO A 108 17.05 13.91 -1.32
CA PRO A 108 16.41 15.22 -1.46
C PRO A 108 15.76 15.36 -2.84
N LYS A 109 14.48 15.79 -2.88
CA LYS A 109 13.64 15.93 -4.09
C LYS A 109 13.27 14.63 -4.84
N GLU A 110 13.62 13.45 -4.33
CA GLU A 110 13.12 12.20 -4.90
C GLU A 110 11.59 12.12 -4.70
N PRO A 111 10.79 11.84 -5.74
CA PRO A 111 9.35 11.71 -5.58
C PRO A 111 9.03 10.47 -4.74
N ALA A 112 8.08 10.61 -3.82
CA ALA A 112 7.61 9.49 -3.00
C ALA A 112 6.86 8.42 -3.82
N LEU A 113 6.41 8.78 -5.03
CA LEU A 113 5.70 7.90 -5.95
C LEU A 113 6.59 7.59 -7.17
N LYS A 114 7.05 6.34 -7.29
CA LYS A 114 7.64 5.82 -8.53
C LYS A 114 6.67 4.82 -9.15
N LEU A 115 5.92 5.28 -10.15
CA LEU A 115 5.13 4.40 -11.02
C LEU A 115 6.09 3.67 -11.96
N TRP A 116 6.16 2.34 -11.83
CA TRP A 116 6.85 1.50 -12.81
C TRP A 116 5.93 1.29 -14.02
N ARG A 117 6.45 1.51 -15.23
CA ARG A 117 5.91 0.98 -16.47
C ARG A 117 6.67 -0.29 -16.83
#